data_AF-A0A2H5ZUB2-F1
#
_entry.id   AF-A0A2H5ZUB2-F1
#
_cell.length_a   1.000
_cell.length_b   1.000
_cell.length_c   1.000
_cell.angle_alpha   90.00
_cell.angle_beta   90.00
_cell.angle_gamma   90.00
#
_symmetry.space_group_name_H-M   'P 1'
#
loop_
_entity.id
_entity.type
_entity.pdbx_description
1 polymer ?
#
loop_
_entity_poly.entity_id
_entity_poly.type
_entity_poly.pdbx_seq_one_letter_code
_entity_poly.pdbx_strand_id
1 'polypeptide(L)'
;MRTGRYRPRFPPALVLVNNAGFQHVAPVEEFPEEVWQRMLQVMLQVVQTVMLAPAAIQRLIEPEEVASLAAYLCSEEASAVTGAVWTIDLGWTAR
;
A
#
# COMPACT_ATOMS: atom_id res chain seq x y z
N MET A 1 35.10 -9.37 -28.63
CA MET A 1 34.39 -8.36 -27.82
C MET A 1 32.97 -8.22 -28.37
N ARG A 2 31.95 -8.66 -27.64
CA ARG A 2 30.54 -8.53 -28.05
C ARG A 2 30.03 -7.16 -27.59
N THR A 3 29.87 -6.23 -28.53
CA THR A 3 29.21 -4.92 -28.33
C THR A 3 27.69 -5.04 -28.34
N GLY A 4 27.15 -6.00 -27.58
CA GLY A 4 25.70 -6.09 -27.35
C GLY A 4 25.33 -5.18 -26.20
N ARG A 5 24.58 -4.10 -26.43
CA ARG A 5 23.93 -3.34 -25.36
C ARG A 5 23.14 -4.34 -24.50
N TYR A 6 23.59 -4.59 -23.27
CA TYR A 6 22.82 -5.33 -22.29
C TYR A 6 21.50 -4.59 -22.11
N ARG A 7 20.40 -5.20 -22.56
CA ARG A 7 19.05 -4.73 -22.25
C ARG A 7 18.58 -5.57 -21.05
N PRO A 8 18.70 -5.06 -19.81
CA PRO A 8 18.16 -5.79 -18.67
C PRO A 8 16.67 -6.01 -18.91
N ARG A 9 16.27 -7.27 -19.00
CA ARG A 9 14.87 -7.65 -18.91
C ARG A 9 14.57 -7.77 -17.43
N PHE A 10 14.15 -6.66 -16.82
CA PHE A 10 13.80 -6.67 -15.40
C PHE A 10 12.61 -7.63 -15.19
N PRO A 11 12.67 -8.50 -14.17
CA PRO A 11 11.50 -9.26 -13.77
C PRO A 11 10.40 -8.27 -13.33
N PRO A 12 9.11 -8.67 -13.41
CA PRO A 12 8.02 -7.80 -12.98
C PRO A 12 8.24 -7.33 -11.54
N ALA A 13 8.18 -6.01 -11.32
CA ALA A 13 8.19 -5.44 -9.97
C ALA A 13 6.94 -5.92 -9.21
N LEU A 14 7.15 -6.49 -8.03
CA LEU A 14 6.06 -6.92 -7.16
C LEU A 14 5.80 -5.81 -6.14
N VAL A 15 4.67 -5.12 -6.27
CA VAL A 15 4.18 -4.16 -5.28
C VAL A 15 3.10 -4.82 -4.45
N LEU A 16 3.33 -4.96 -3.13
CA LEU A 16 2.31 -5.40 -2.19
C LEU A 16 1.67 -4.17 -1.54
N VAL A 17 0.40 -3.94 -1.82
CA VAL A 17 -0.41 -2.93 -1.11
C VAL A 17 -1.20 -3.64 -0.03
N ASN A 18 -0.94 -3.31 1.24
CA ASN A 18 -1.70 -3.85 2.35
C ASN A 18 -3.07 -3.17 2.42
N ASN A 19 -4.10 -3.81 1.87
CA ASN A 19 -5.48 -3.38 2.02
C ASN A 19 -6.05 -3.92 3.34
N ALA A 20 -6.12 -3.09 4.37
CA ALA A 20 -6.79 -3.42 5.62
C ALA A 20 -8.26 -2.97 5.55
N GLY A 21 -9.20 -3.91 5.64
CA GLY A 21 -10.63 -3.61 5.55
C GLY A 21 -11.49 -4.58 6.37
N PHE A 22 -12.67 -4.10 6.77
CA PHE A 22 -13.71 -4.90 7.41
C PHE A 22 -14.86 -5.07 6.43
N GLN A 23 -15.16 -6.31 6.02
CA GLN A 23 -16.19 -6.61 5.03
C GLN A 23 -17.22 -7.61 5.56
N HIS A 24 -18.49 -7.32 5.32
CA HIS A 24 -19.62 -8.23 5.51
C HIS A 24 -20.58 -8.09 4.32
N VAL A 25 -21.10 -9.22 3.82
CA VAL A 25 -21.98 -9.25 2.65
C VAL A 25 -23.25 -10.02 3.03
N ALA A 26 -24.40 -9.34 2.92
CA ALA A 26 -25.73 -9.90 3.14
C ALA A 26 -26.77 -9.10 2.33
N PRO A 27 -27.94 -9.69 2.00
CA PRO A 27 -29.10 -8.94 1.52
C PRO A 27 -29.49 -7.82 2.49
N VAL A 28 -30.06 -6.72 2.00
CA VAL A 28 -30.35 -5.54 2.83
C VAL A 28 -31.38 -5.84 3.91
N GLU A 29 -32.33 -6.74 3.63
CA GLU A 29 -33.39 -7.14 4.54
C GLU A 29 -32.89 -8.05 5.67
N GLU A 30 -31.75 -8.71 5.47
CA GLU A 30 -31.14 -9.66 6.40
C GLU A 30 -29.87 -9.09 7.05
N PHE A 31 -29.52 -7.84 6.75
CA PHE A 31 -28.28 -7.26 7.20
C PHE A 31 -28.30 -7.05 8.73
N PRO A 32 -27.35 -7.64 9.49
CA PRO A 32 -27.36 -7.48 10.94
C PRO A 32 -27.07 -6.03 11.35
N GLU A 33 -27.97 -5.44 12.13
CA GLU A 33 -27.84 -4.04 12.61
C GLU A 33 -26.52 -3.81 13.36
N GLU A 34 -26.08 -4.78 14.16
CA GLU A 34 -24.82 -4.71 14.91
C GLU A 34 -23.60 -4.58 13.99
N VAL A 35 -23.64 -5.26 12.84
CA VAL A 35 -22.57 -5.19 11.84
C VAL A 35 -22.63 -3.86 11.10
N TRP A 36 -23.83 -3.38 10.77
CA TRP A 36 -24.03 -2.08 10.15
C TRP A 36 -23.47 -0.94 11.00
N GLN A 37 -23.81 -0.91 12.29
CA GLN A 37 -23.30 0.07 13.24
C GLN A 37 -21.77 0.02 13.35
N ARG A 38 -21.19 -1.20 13.34
CA ARG A 38 -19.74 -1.36 13.36
C ARG A 38 -19.07 -0.87 12.08
N MET A 39 -19.68 -1.07 10.91
CA MET A 39 -19.18 -0.53 9.65
C MET A 39 -19.17 1.00 9.67
N LEU A 40 -20.25 1.64 10.13
CA LEU A 40 -20.32 3.10 10.27
C LEU A 40 -19.23 3.62 11.21
N GLN A 41 -19.03 2.97 12.35
CA GLN A 41 -18.00 3.35 13.32
C GLN A 41 -16.59 3.24 12.72
N VAL A 42 -16.31 2.15 11.99
CA VAL A 42 -15.04 1.97 11.28
C VAL A 42 -14.84 3.06 10.23
N MET A 43 -15.81 3.29 9.35
CA MET A 43 -15.68 4.28 8.27
C MET A 43 -15.43 5.70 8.79
N LEU A 44 -16.00 6.07 9.93
CA LEU A 44 -15.89 7.41 10.48
C LEU A 44 -14.65 7.63 11.37
N GLN A 45 -14.17 6.59 12.06
CA GLN A 45 -13.15 6.76 13.11
C GLN A 45 -11.83 6.07 12.80
N VAL A 46 -11.81 5.03 11.97
CA VAL A 46 -10.64 4.14 11.85
C VAL A 46 -9.43 4.88 11.29
N VAL A 47 -9.64 5.87 10.42
CA VAL A 47 -8.54 6.67 9.85
C VAL A 47 -7.77 7.35 10.98
N GLN A 48 -8.43 8.12 11.83
CA GLN A 48 -7.74 8.85 12.90
C GLN A 48 -7.28 7.94 14.04
N THR A 49 -8.14 7.03 14.48
CA THR A 49 -7.91 6.27 15.73
C THR A 49 -7.02 5.05 15.54
N VAL A 50 -6.97 4.50 14.32
CA VAL A 50 -6.20 3.29 14.02
C VAL A 50 -5.15 3.58 12.97
N MET A 51 -5.51 4.11 11.79
CA MET A 51 -4.62 4.25 10.63
C MET A 51 -3.66 5.45 10.67
N LEU A 52 -3.87 6.44 11.55
CA LEU A 52 -2.94 7.55 11.72
C LEU A 52 -2.28 7.53 13.09
N ALA A 53 -2.88 6.91 14.10
CA ALA A 53 -2.36 6.91 15.46
C ALA A 53 -0.89 6.44 15.57
N PRO A 54 -0.44 5.36 14.88
CA PRO A 54 0.97 4.97 14.89
C PRO A 54 1.76 5.44 13.64
N ALA A 55 1.15 6.20 12.72
CA ALA A 55 1.88 6.79 11.59
C ALA A 55 2.68 8.01 12.06
N ALA A 56 4.00 8.04 11.85
CA ALA A 56 4.80 9.21 12.22
C ALA A 56 4.37 10.45 11.42
N ILE A 57 4.02 10.25 10.15
CA ILE A 57 3.45 11.29 9.30
C ILE A 57 1.93 11.13 9.32
N GLN A 58 1.22 12.12 9.88
CA GLN A 58 -0.22 12.10 10.19
C GLN A 58 -1.13 12.29 8.96
N ARG A 59 -0.89 11.52 7.91
CA ARG A 59 -1.76 11.43 6.73
C ARG A 59 -1.71 10.03 6.14
N LEU A 60 -2.64 9.73 5.24
CA LEU A 60 -2.56 8.52 4.43
C LEU A 60 -1.54 8.72 3.30
N ILE A 61 -0.97 7.61 2.84
CA ILE A 61 -0.16 7.59 1.63
C ILE A 61 -1.07 7.77 0.43
N GLU A 62 -0.67 8.61 -0.53
CA GLU A 62 -1.42 8.81 -1.76
C GLU A 62 -1.03 7.77 -2.81
N PRO A 63 -1.96 7.32 -3.68
CA PRO A 63 -1.65 6.38 -4.75
C PRO A 63 -0.48 6.81 -5.64
N GLU A 64 -0.33 8.11 -5.88
CA GLU A 64 0.74 8.71 -6.68
C GLU A 64 2.12 8.50 -6.06
N GLU A 65 2.22 8.43 -4.72
CA GLU A 65 3.48 8.18 -4.03
C GLU A 65 3.93 6.72 -4.23
N VAL A 66 2.99 5.78 -4.19
CA VAL A 66 3.25 4.36 -4.52
C VAL A 66 3.64 4.23 -5.99
N ALA A 67 2.90 4.90 -6.89
CA ALA A 67 3.19 4.89 -8.32
C ALA A 67 4.57 5.50 -8.64
N SER A 68 4.98 6.54 -7.92
CA SER A 68 6.29 7.17 -8.08
C SER A 68 7.43 6.23 -7.71
N LEU A 69 7.31 5.48 -6.60
CA LEU A 69 8.28 4.45 -6.26
C LEU A 69 8.31 3.33 -7.32
N ALA A 70 7.14 2.86 -7.76
CA ALA A 70 7.07 1.84 -8.80
C ALA A 70 7.73 2.32 -10.12
N ALA A 71 7.52 3.58 -10.50
CA ALA A 71 8.14 4.18 -11.67
C ALA A 71 9.67 4.24 -11.54
N TYR A 72 10.19 4.65 -10.36
CA TYR A 72 11.63 4.61 -10.07
C TYR A 72 12.19 3.19 -10.15
N LEU A 73 11.55 2.20 -9.54
CA LEU A 73 12.01 0.81 -9.55
C LEU A 73 12.01 0.20 -10.96
N CYS A 74 11.20 0.73 -11.88
CA CYS A 74 11.16 0.31 -13.27
C CYS A 74 12.15 1.07 -14.18
N SER A 75 12.89 2.06 -13.65
CA SER A 75 13.76 2.93 -14.43
C SER A 75 15.21 2.42 -14.50
N GLU A 76 16.03 2.98 -15.39
CA GLU A 76 17.44 2.58 -15.53
C GLU A 76 18.27 2.96 -14.28
N GLU A 77 17.86 4.02 -13.57
CA GLU A 77 18.47 4.51 -12.35
C GLU A 77 18.40 3.49 -11.20
N ALA A 78 17.39 2.61 -11.19
CA ALA A 78 17.26 1.53 -10.23
C ALA A 78 18.04 0.26 -10.62
N SER A 79 18.94 0.32 -11.62
CA SER A 79 19.69 -0.85 -12.12
C SER A 79 20.51 -1.62 -11.07
N ALA A 80 20.88 -0.99 -9.96
CA ALA A 80 21.58 -1.61 -8.85
C ALA A 80 20.64 -2.12 -7.72
N VAL A 81 19.34 -1.85 -7.81
CA VAL A 81 18.35 -2.22 -6.80
C VAL A 81 17.81 -3.61 -7.11
N THR A 82 18.19 -4.60 -6.31
CA THR A 82 17.72 -5.98 -6.45
C THR A 82 17.68 -6.68 -5.09
N GLY A 83 16.71 -7.57 -4.90
CA GLY A 83 16.54 -8.35 -3.68
C GLY A 83 16.13 -7.55 -2.42
N ALA A 84 15.76 -6.28 -2.58
CA ALA A 84 15.40 -5.40 -1.48
C ALA A 84 13.89 -5.35 -1.24
N VAL A 85 13.49 -5.17 0.03
CA VAL A 85 12.11 -4.84 0.44
C VAL A 85 12.12 -3.38 0.88
N TRP A 86 11.36 -2.53 0.19
CA TRP A 86 11.30 -1.10 0.47
C TRP A 86 10.00 -0.77 1.19
N THR A 87 10.12 -0.21 2.39
CA THR A 87 8.98 0.19 3.22
C THR A 87 8.56 1.62 2.89
N ILE A 88 7.29 1.80 2.49
CA ILE A 88 6.67 3.11 2.24
C ILE A 88 5.36 3.25 3.02
N ASP A 89 5.49 3.37 4.34
CA ASP A 89 4.35 3.29 5.28
C ASP A 89 4.23 4.55 6.17
N LEU A 90 4.85 5.66 5.76
CA LEU A 90 4.82 6.92 6.49
C LEU A 90 5.35 6.82 7.94
N GLY A 91 6.27 5.87 8.18
CA GLY A 91 6.93 5.68 9.47
C GLY A 91 6.17 4.75 10.42
N TRP A 92 5.16 4.03 9.93
CA TRP A 92 4.35 3.09 10.72
C TRP A 92 5.17 1.94 11.31
N THR A 93 6.23 1.49 10.63
CA THR A 93 7.13 0.41 11.08
C THR A 93 8.31 0.94 11.90
N ALA A 94 8.53 2.25 11.97
CA ALA A 94 9.71 2.86 12.60
C ALA A 94 9.65 2.96 14.14
N ARG A 95 8.75 2.21 14.77
CA ARG A 95 8.49 2.18 16.22
C ARG A 95 9.41 1.23 16.97
#